data_AF-A0A1G8J0B1-F1
#
_entry.id   AF-A0A1G8J0B1-F1
#
_cell.length_a   1.000
_cell.length_b   1.000
_cell.length_c   1.000
_cell.angle_alpha   90.00
_cell.angle_beta   90.00
_cell.angle_gamma   90.00
#
_symmetry.space_group_name_H-M   'P 1'
#
loop_
_entity.id
_entity.type
_entity.pdbx_description
1 polymer ?
#
loop_
_entity_poly.entity_id
_entity_poly.type
_entity_poly.pdbx_seq_one_letter_code
_entity_poly.pdbx_strand_id
1 'polypeptide(L)'
;MTESGEDWKAFAESCAAHAFSIERDGLVRLVALCDQHAADMQRFADRAKVELYVNTLGIGESELESARTLTAKFQDKAIGGGSIAHESSAVGVFEAHRDWARAMGDSFRAALRRYEEQDAVNAAGYGQWGDSL
;
A
#
# COMPACT_ATOMS: atom_id res chain seq x y z
N MET A 1 2.01 -4.27 -20.42
CA MET A 1 2.09 -3.65 -19.09
C MET A 1 0.92 -4.18 -18.25
N THR A 2 0.92 -5.50 -18.00
CA THR A 2 -0.21 -6.27 -17.42
C THR A 2 0.25 -7.36 -16.44
N GLU A 3 1.53 -7.37 -16.03
CA GLU A 3 2.11 -8.47 -15.24
C GLU A 3 1.71 -8.44 -13.74
N SER A 4 1.28 -7.29 -13.21
CA SER A 4 1.01 -7.15 -11.76
C SER A 4 -0.21 -7.93 -11.25
N GLY A 5 -1.18 -8.27 -12.12
CA GLY A 5 -2.43 -8.93 -11.70
C GLY A 5 -2.32 -10.46 -11.62
N GLU A 6 -1.52 -11.06 -12.52
CA GLU A 6 -1.28 -12.51 -12.54
C GLU A 6 -0.39 -12.94 -11.37
N ASP A 7 0.61 -12.14 -11.03
CA ASP A 7 1.51 -12.40 -9.89
C ASP A 7 0.76 -12.44 -8.56
N TRP A 8 -0.18 -11.53 -8.34
CA TRP A 8 -0.96 -11.51 -7.10
C TRP A 8 -1.89 -12.72 -6.97
N LYS A 9 -2.52 -13.14 -8.07
CA LYS A 9 -3.43 -14.28 -8.08
C LYS A 9 -2.69 -15.60 -7.88
N ALA A 10 -1.56 -15.79 -8.57
CA ALA A 10 -0.70 -16.96 -8.38
C ALA A 10 -0.16 -17.05 -6.95
N PHE A 11 0.22 -15.91 -6.37
CA PHE A 11 0.62 -15.82 -4.96
C PHE A 11 -0.51 -16.20 -4.00
N ALA A 12 -1.72 -15.66 -4.19
CA ALA A 12 -2.88 -15.96 -3.35
C ALA A 12 -3.30 -17.45 -3.44
N GLU A 13 -3.25 -18.05 -4.63
CA GLU A 13 -3.53 -19.47 -4.84
C GLU A 13 -2.49 -20.37 -4.16
N SER A 14 -1.21 -19.99 -4.19
CA SER A 14 -0.14 -20.69 -3.47
C SER A 14 -0.34 -20.65 -1.95
N CYS A 15 -0.75 -19.49 -1.41
CA CYS A 15 -1.08 -19.33 0.01
C CYS A 15 -2.32 -20.14 0.44
N ALA A 16 -3.30 -20.32 -0.46
CA ALA A 16 -4.53 -21.07 -0.18
C ALA A 16 -4.33 -22.60 -0.27
N ALA A 17 -3.40 -23.07 -1.11
CA ALA A 17 -3.16 -24.49 -1.36
C ALA A 17 -2.30 -25.18 -0.29
N HIS A 18 -1.56 -24.44 0.53
CA HIS A 18 -0.67 -24.98 1.56
C HIS A 18 -1.08 -24.45 2.93
N ALA A 19 -1.42 -25.35 3.85
CA ALA A 19 -1.73 -25.02 5.24
C ALA A 19 -0.55 -24.25 5.86
N PHE A 20 -0.69 -22.91 5.94
CA PHE A 20 0.21 -21.93 6.55
C PHE A 20 1.66 -22.39 6.79
N SER A 21 2.33 -22.73 5.69
CA SER A 21 3.79 -22.70 5.61
C SER A 21 4.12 -21.54 4.68
N ILE A 22 3.82 -20.32 5.09
CA ILE A 22 4.46 -19.18 4.42
C ILE A 22 5.92 -19.25 4.89
N GLU A 23 6.73 -19.92 4.07
CA GLU A 23 8.17 -19.99 4.30
C GLU A 23 8.72 -18.57 4.41
N ARG A 24 9.80 -18.42 5.19
CA ARG A 24 10.47 -17.16 5.48
C ARG A 24 10.62 -16.27 4.23
N ASP A 25 11.02 -16.87 3.10
CA ASP A 25 11.21 -16.19 1.82
C ASP A 25 9.91 -15.62 1.24
N GLY A 26 8.78 -16.30 1.45
CA GLY A 26 7.45 -15.81 1.09
C GLY A 26 7.07 -14.55 1.86
N LEU A 27 7.34 -14.50 3.17
CA LEU A 27 7.11 -13.31 4.00
C LEU A 27 8.03 -12.15 3.58
N VAL A 28 9.30 -12.43 3.28
CA VAL A 28 10.23 -11.39 2.79
C VAL A 28 9.75 -10.79 1.48
N ARG A 29 9.31 -11.62 0.52
CA ARG A 29 8.73 -11.13 -0.75
C ARG A 29 7.48 -10.29 -0.53
N LEU A 30 6.59 -10.72 0.36
CA LEU A 30 5.38 -9.98 0.72
C LEU A 30 5.70 -8.60 1.32
N VAL A 31 6.66 -8.52 2.24
CA VAL A 31 7.11 -7.24 2.81
C VAL A 31 7.62 -6.31 1.70
N ALA A 32 8.45 -6.83 0.80
CA ALA A 32 8.97 -6.04 -0.33
C ALA A 32 7.86 -5.54 -1.26
N LEU A 33 6.85 -6.36 -1.54
CA LEU A 33 5.68 -5.96 -2.33
C LEU A 33 4.86 -4.86 -1.63
N CYS A 34 4.63 -4.98 -0.33
CA CYS A 34 3.95 -3.96 0.46
C CYS A 34 4.73 -2.62 0.46
N ASP A 35 6.06 -2.68 0.60
CA ASP A 35 6.91 -1.49 0.58
C ASP A 35 6.91 -0.81 -0.78
N GLN A 36 7.03 -1.58 -1.86
CA GLN A 36 6.95 -1.07 -3.22
C GLN A 36 5.58 -0.43 -3.48
N HIS A 37 4.49 -1.11 -3.11
CA HIS A 37 3.16 -0.57 -3.29
C HIS A 37 2.94 0.73 -2.50
N ALA A 38 3.42 0.80 -1.25
CA ALA A 38 3.36 2.02 -0.45
C ALA A 38 4.14 3.17 -1.12
N ALA A 39 5.32 2.90 -1.67
CA ALA A 39 6.13 3.90 -2.37
C ALA A 39 5.43 4.39 -3.66
N ASP A 40 4.82 3.48 -4.43
CA ASP A 40 4.08 3.83 -5.64
C ASP A 40 2.84 4.68 -5.32
N MET A 41 2.09 4.33 -4.28
CA MET A 41 0.94 5.12 -3.84
C MET A 41 1.35 6.50 -3.36
N GLN A 42 2.46 6.62 -2.63
CA GLN A 42 3.02 7.93 -2.26
C GLN A 42 3.36 8.75 -3.50
N ARG A 43 4.02 8.15 -4.49
CA ARG A 43 4.37 8.83 -5.74
C ARG A 43 3.12 9.29 -6.50
N PHE A 44 2.06 8.49 -6.53
CA PHE A 44 0.80 8.90 -7.16
C PHE A 44 0.10 10.02 -6.40
N ALA A 45 0.12 10.01 -5.07
CA ALA A 45 -0.39 11.12 -4.27
C ALA A 45 0.36 12.42 -4.56
N ASP A 46 1.69 12.38 -4.64
CA ASP A 46 2.53 13.55 -4.92
C ASP A 46 2.31 14.07 -6.35
N ARG A 47 2.20 13.16 -7.33
CA ARG A 47 1.84 13.53 -8.70
C ARG A 47 0.45 14.13 -8.79
N ALA A 48 -0.54 13.56 -8.11
CA ALA A 48 -1.91 14.06 -8.11
C ALA A 48 -1.99 15.51 -7.57
N LYS A 49 -1.21 15.82 -6.52
CA LYS A 49 -1.10 17.19 -5.96
C LYS A 49 -0.61 18.22 -6.99
N VAL A 50 0.24 17.81 -7.93
CA VAL A 50 0.82 18.69 -8.96
C VAL A 50 -0.01 18.68 -10.24
N GLU A 51 -0.35 17.50 -10.74
CA GLU A 51 -0.98 17.30 -12.06
C GLU A 51 -2.47 17.61 -12.07
N LEU A 52 -3.16 17.47 -10.93
CA LEU A 52 -4.59 17.74 -10.84
C LEU A 52 -4.90 19.12 -10.24
N TYR A 53 -3.90 19.89 -9.82
CA TYR A 53 -4.10 21.25 -9.38
C TYR A 53 -4.21 22.19 -10.57
N VAL A 54 -5.44 22.54 -10.93
CA VAL A 54 -5.75 23.42 -12.06
C VAL A 54 -6.32 24.74 -11.57
N ASN A 55 -5.71 25.87 -11.95
CA ASN A 55 -6.23 27.21 -11.60
C ASN A 55 -7.48 27.58 -12.42
N THR A 56 -7.61 27.01 -13.62
CA THR A 56 -8.72 27.20 -14.55
C THR A 56 -8.82 25.94 -15.41
N LEU A 57 -10.05 25.54 -15.74
CA LEU A 57 -10.36 24.47 -16.69
C LEU A 57 -10.57 25.01 -18.11
N GLY A 58 -10.57 26.33 -18.30
CA GLY A 58 -10.78 26.99 -19.59
C GLY A 58 -12.22 26.93 -20.10
N ILE A 59 -13.19 26.77 -19.19
CA ILE A 59 -14.62 26.58 -19.52
C ILE A 59 -15.45 27.86 -19.33
N GLY A 60 -14.79 29.02 -19.26
CA GLY A 60 -15.44 30.33 -19.16
C GLY A 60 -15.55 30.86 -17.72
N GLU A 61 -14.59 30.54 -16.86
CA GLU A 61 -14.57 30.91 -15.44
C GLU A 61 -14.54 32.43 -15.20
N SER A 62 -14.05 33.21 -16.17
CA SER A 62 -14.08 34.69 -16.13
C SER A 62 -15.52 35.24 -16.19
N GLU A 63 -16.42 34.53 -16.86
CA GLU A 63 -17.74 35.03 -17.22
C GLU A 63 -18.85 34.29 -16.47
N LEU A 64 -18.63 33.02 -16.12
CA LEU A 64 -19.66 32.14 -15.56
C LEU A 64 -19.31 31.70 -14.13
N GLU A 65 -20.22 31.98 -13.19
CA GLU A 65 -20.09 31.52 -11.81
C GLU A 65 -20.17 29.99 -11.66
N SER A 66 -20.97 29.34 -12.51
CA SER A 66 -21.06 27.88 -12.57
C SER A 66 -19.74 27.24 -12.99
N ALA A 67 -19.00 27.86 -13.91
CA ALA A 67 -17.67 27.42 -14.34
C ALA A 67 -16.63 27.54 -13.20
N ARG A 68 -16.65 28.64 -12.45
CA ARG A 68 -15.82 28.80 -11.23
C ARG A 68 -16.15 27.74 -10.19
N THR A 69 -17.44 27.51 -9.95
CA THR A 69 -17.91 26.48 -9.01
C THR A 69 -17.47 25.08 -9.42
N LEU A 70 -17.51 24.76 -10.72
CA LEU A 70 -17.06 23.46 -11.22
C LEU A 70 -15.55 23.30 -11.08
N THR A 71 -14.76 24.35 -11.32
CA THR A 71 -13.31 24.35 -11.11
C THR A 71 -12.97 24.10 -9.63
N ALA A 72 -13.66 24.78 -8.70
CA ALA A 72 -13.49 24.54 -7.27
C ALA A 72 -13.84 23.10 -6.87
N LYS A 73 -14.97 22.56 -7.35
CA LYS A 73 -15.35 21.16 -7.10
C LYS A 73 -14.35 20.15 -7.67
N PHE A 74 -13.75 20.46 -8.82
CA PHE A 74 -12.71 19.63 -9.40
C PHE A 74 -11.47 19.63 -8.52
N GLN A 75 -11.02 20.79 -8.04
CA GLN A 75 -9.91 20.91 -7.10
C GLN A 75 -10.20 20.12 -5.81
N ASP A 76 -11.38 20.30 -5.21
CA ASP A 76 -11.80 19.56 -4.02
C ASP A 76 -11.69 18.04 -4.26
N LYS A 77 -12.18 17.54 -5.41
CA LYS A 77 -12.11 16.11 -5.75
C LYS A 77 -10.71 15.60 -6.07
N ALA A 78 -9.85 16.44 -6.62
CA ALA A 78 -8.49 16.09 -6.97
C ALA A 78 -7.61 15.94 -5.72
N ILE A 79 -7.55 17.00 -4.91
CA ILE A 79 -6.56 17.14 -3.83
C ILE A 79 -7.16 17.07 -2.42
N GLY A 80 -8.49 17.13 -2.31
CA GLY A 80 -9.19 17.27 -1.03
C GLY A 80 -9.47 18.74 -0.71
N GLY A 81 -10.35 18.95 0.27
CA GLY A 81 -10.78 20.29 0.69
C GLY A 81 -12.26 20.55 0.49
N GLY A 82 -12.66 21.79 0.77
CA GLY A 82 -14.05 22.23 0.68
C GLY A 82 -14.97 21.41 1.57
N SER A 83 -15.99 20.81 0.97
CA SER A 83 -17.04 20.03 1.66
C SER A 83 -16.91 18.52 1.51
N ILE A 84 -15.87 18.01 0.85
CA ILE A 84 -15.66 16.56 0.73
C ILE A 84 -14.67 16.05 1.78
N ALA A 85 -14.89 14.83 2.26
CA ALA A 85 -13.92 14.14 3.11
C ALA A 85 -12.60 13.92 2.35
N HIS A 86 -11.46 14.03 3.04
CA HIS A 86 -10.14 13.88 2.42
C HIS A 86 -9.99 12.53 1.73
N GLU A 87 -10.40 11.44 2.38
CA GLU A 87 -10.38 10.08 1.79
C GLU A 87 -11.26 9.93 0.52
N SER A 88 -12.13 10.90 0.24
CA SER A 88 -12.96 10.95 -0.97
C SER A 88 -12.35 11.77 -2.12
N SER A 89 -11.11 12.23 -1.95
CA SER A 89 -10.28 12.86 -2.99
C SER A 89 -9.32 11.86 -3.61
N ALA A 90 -8.81 12.13 -4.81
CA ALA A 90 -7.82 11.26 -5.45
C ALA A 90 -6.55 11.13 -4.60
N VAL A 91 -6.04 12.24 -4.06
CA VAL A 91 -4.90 12.24 -3.12
C VAL A 91 -5.19 11.38 -1.89
N GLY A 92 -6.35 11.58 -1.25
CA GLY A 92 -6.71 10.84 -0.06
C GLY A 92 -6.88 9.34 -0.30
N VAL A 93 -7.39 8.93 -1.47
CA VAL A 93 -7.46 7.52 -1.86
C VAL A 93 -6.06 6.91 -1.96
N PHE A 94 -5.11 7.58 -2.62
CA PHE A 94 -3.74 7.08 -2.70
C PHE A 94 -3.06 7.01 -1.32
N GLU A 95 -3.24 8.02 -0.47
CA GLU A 95 -2.71 8.02 0.89
C GLU A 95 -3.33 6.89 1.74
N ALA A 96 -4.63 6.62 1.60
CA ALA A 96 -5.29 5.50 2.27
C ALA A 96 -4.74 4.14 1.82
N HIS A 97 -4.54 3.93 0.51
CA HIS A 97 -3.94 2.71 -0.01
C HIS A 97 -2.48 2.52 0.46
N ARG A 98 -1.69 3.61 0.52
CA ARG A 98 -0.34 3.61 1.09
C ARG A 98 -0.37 3.12 2.54
N ASP A 99 -1.25 3.69 3.36
CA ASP A 99 -1.30 3.39 4.79
C ASP A 99 -1.78 1.96 5.05
N TRP A 100 -2.72 1.47 4.25
CA TRP A 100 -3.13 0.07 4.26
C TRP A 100 -1.97 -0.88 3.89
N ALA A 101 -1.20 -0.55 2.84
CA ALA A 101 -0.05 -1.34 2.43
C ALA A 101 1.02 -1.42 3.52
N ARG A 102 1.27 -0.30 4.22
CA ARG A 102 2.19 -0.24 5.36
C ARG A 102 1.71 -1.12 6.51
N ALA A 103 0.43 -1.01 6.89
CA ALA A 103 -0.15 -1.82 7.96
C ALA A 103 -0.09 -3.33 7.65
N MET A 104 -0.32 -3.69 6.39
CA MET A 104 -0.16 -5.08 5.92
C MET A 104 1.31 -5.52 5.97
N GLY A 105 2.24 -4.70 5.50
CA GLY A 105 3.68 -4.96 5.58
C GLY A 105 4.16 -5.16 7.03
N ASP A 106 3.67 -4.35 7.97
CA ASP A 106 4.00 -4.48 9.39
C ASP A 106 3.51 -5.79 9.99
N SER A 107 2.35 -6.27 9.54
CA SER A 107 1.83 -7.58 9.93
C SER A 107 2.72 -8.72 9.44
N PHE A 108 3.22 -8.65 8.20
CA PHE A 108 4.17 -9.64 7.67
C PHE A 108 5.53 -9.57 8.37
N ARG A 109 6.05 -8.38 8.67
CA ARG A 109 7.26 -8.23 9.48
C ARG A 109 7.10 -8.81 10.88
N ALA A 110 5.93 -8.63 11.50
CA ALA A 110 5.64 -9.22 12.80
C ALA A 110 5.59 -10.75 12.74
N ALA A 111 5.05 -11.33 11.67
CA ALA A 111 5.09 -12.77 11.44
C ALA A 111 6.54 -13.27 11.23
N LEU A 112 7.34 -12.55 10.45
CA LEU A 112 8.74 -12.90 10.19
C LEU A 112 9.58 -12.93 11.47
N ARG A 113 9.42 -11.91 12.34
CA ARG A 113 10.10 -11.88 13.64
C ARG A 113 9.77 -13.10 14.51
N ARG A 114 8.50 -13.54 14.51
CA ARG A 114 8.09 -14.75 15.24
C ARG A 114 8.73 -16.02 14.68
N TYR A 115 8.84 -16.13 13.36
CA TYR A 115 9.58 -17.23 12.72
C TYR A 115 11.04 -17.25 13.17
N GLU A 116 11.72 -16.11 13.16
CA GLU A 116 13.12 -15.99 13.55
C GLU A 116 13.34 -16.28 15.06
N GLU A 117 12.41 -15.85 15.92
CA GLU A 117 12.42 -16.20 17.35
C GLU A 117 12.23 -17.71 17.59
N GLN A 118 11.32 -18.35 16.86
CA GLN A 118 11.08 -19.80 16.96
C GLN A 118 12.29 -20.62 16.48
N ASP A 119 12.91 -20.23 15.36
CA ASP A 119 14.12 -20.89 14.86
C ASP A 119 15.28 -20.76 15.86
N ALA A 120 15.46 -19.59 16.48
CA ALA A 120 16.49 -19.39 17.49
C ALA A 120 16.28 -20.26 18.74
N VAL A 121 15.03 -20.40 19.20
CA VAL A 121 14.68 -21.28 20.34
C VAL A 121 14.93 -22.75 20.00
N ASN A 122 14.53 -23.20 18.81
CA ASN A 122 14.76 -24.57 18.35
C ASN A 122 16.26 -24.88 18.23
N ALA A 123 17.04 -23.98 17.64
CA ALA A 123 18.49 -24.12 17.53
C ALA A 123 19.19 -24.20 18.90
N ALA A 124 18.75 -23.40 19.88
CA ALA A 124 19.26 -23.45 21.25
C ALA A 124 18.90 -24.77 21.97
N GLY A 125 17.69 -25.30 21.76
CA GLY A 125 17.24 -26.56 22.34
C GLY A 125 18.03 -27.78 21.84
N TYR A 126 18.37 -27.82 20.54
CA TYR A 126 19.17 -28.91 19.97
C TYR A 126 20.67 -28.83 20.37
N GLY A 127 21.23 -27.62 20.51
CA GLY A 127 22.59 -27.44 21.03
C GLY A 127 22.76 -28.00 22.45
N GLN A 128 21.75 -27.81 23.30
CA GLN A 128 21.76 -28.31 24.68
C GLN A 128 21.69 -29.85 24.77
N TRP A 129 21.06 -30.52 23.81
CA TRP A 129 20.98 -31.99 23.76
C TRP A 129 22.21 -32.63 23.10
N GLY A 130 22.86 -31.93 22.16
CA GLY A 130 24.11 -32.38 21.54
C GLY A 130 25.32 -32.31 22.47
N ASP A 131 25.33 -31.37 23.42
CA ASP A 131 26.39 -31.21 24.43
C ASP A 131 26.24 -32.16 25.64
N SER A 132 25.16 -32.95 25.66
CA SER A 132 24.82 -33.93 26.71
C SER A 132 25.12 -35.39 26.32
N LEU A 133 25.79 -35.62 25.19
CA LEU A 133 26.20 -36.93 24.66
C LEU A 133 27.73 -37.04 24.61
#